data_AF-A0A3D0SSY2-F1
#
_entry.id   AF-A0A3D0SSY2-F1
#
_cell.length_a   1.000
_cell.length_b   1.000
_cell.length_c   1.000
_cell.angle_alpha   90.00
_cell.angle_beta   90.00
_cell.angle_gamma   90.00
#
_symmetry.space_group_name_H-M   'P 1'
#
loop_
_entity.id
_entity.type
_entity.pdbx_description
1 polymer ?
#
loop_
_entity_poly.entity_id
_entity_poly.type
_entity_poly.pdbx_seq_one_letter_code
_entity_poly.pdbx_strand_id
1 'polypeptide(L)' 'LDRVQEQAAIVREIGMAMQQLNRELGMTVLLVEQKLPFARWVAQQFCIIDKGRAVATGAIADLNDNLVRQYLTV' A
#
# COMPACT_ATOMS: atom_id res chain seq x y z
N LEU A 1 3.96 -24.51 -9.71
CA LEU A 1 2.61 -23.93 -9.85
C LEU A 1 2.03 -23.63 -8.46
N ASP A 2 2.16 -24.56 -7.51
CA ASP A 2 1.64 -24.44 -6.14
C ASP A 2 2.15 -23.24 -5.34
N ARG A 3 3.47 -22.97 -5.33
CA ARG A 3 4.06 -21.86 -4.53
C ARG A 3 3.56 -20.46 -4.89
N VAL A 4 3.21 -20.22 -6.16
CA VAL A 4 2.71 -18.89 -6.60
C VAL A 4 1.29 -18.66 -6.08
N GLN A 5 0.47 -19.71 -6.03
CA GLN A 5 -0.88 -19.66 -5.50
C GLN A 5 -0.88 -19.49 -3.98
N GLU A 6 0.01 -20.19 -3.27
CA GLU A 6 0.21 -20.02 -1.82
C GLU A 6 0.60 -18.57 -1.47
N GLN A 7 1.54 -17.98 -2.21
CA GLN A 7 1.95 -16.60 -1.97
C GLN A 7 0.80 -15.60 -2.19
N ALA A 8 -0.02 -15.80 -3.23
CA ALA A 8 -1.19 -14.97 -3.47
C ALA A 8 -2.24 -15.08 -2.35
N ALA A 9 -2.42 -16.28 -1.78
CA ALA A 9 -3.31 -16.51 -0.65
C ALA A 9 -2.83 -15.75 0.60
N ILE A 10 -1.54 -15.84 0.94
CA ILE A 10 -0.95 -15.14 2.09
C ILE A 10 -1.10 -13.63 1.96
N VAL A 11 -0.81 -13.05 0.78
CA VAL A 11 -0.95 -11.60 0.55
C VAL A 11 -2.39 -11.16 0.77
N ARG A 12 -3.36 -11.95 0.31
CA ARG A 12 -4.78 -11.68 0.54
C ARG A 12 -5.14 -11.76 2.02
N GLU A 13 -4.65 -12.77 2.74
CA GLU A 13 -4.92 -12.91 4.18
C GLU A 13 -4.36 -11.72 4.97
N ILE A 14 -3.13 -11.30 4.68
CA ILE A 14 -2.50 -10.13 5.31
C ILE A 14 -3.34 -8.87 5.08
N GLY A 15 -3.78 -8.61 3.85
CA GLY A 15 -4.54 -7.40 3.58
C GLY A 15 -5.94 -7.40 4.18
N MET A 16 -6.60 -8.57 4.27
CA MET A 16 -7.86 -8.72 5.01
C MET A 16 -7.66 -8.41 6.50
N ALA A 17 -6.60 -8.95 7.11
CA ALA A 17 -6.27 -8.67 8.51
C ALA A 17 -5.98 -7.18 8.74
N MET A 18 -5.21 -6.53 7.86
CA MET A 18 -4.96 -5.07 7.95
C MET A 18 -6.24 -4.25 7.88
N GLN A 19 -7.16 -4.61 6.98
CA GLN A 19 -8.46 -3.94 6.88
C GLN A 19 -9.31 -4.15 8.12
N GLN A 20 -9.32 -5.35 8.71
CA GLN A 20 -10.00 -5.62 9.97
C GLN A 20 -9.44 -4.77 11.12
N LEU A 21 -8.10 -4.77 11.29
CA LEU A 21 -7.43 -3.96 12.30
C LEU A 21 -7.80 -2.47 12.16
N ASN A 22 -7.77 -1.93 10.95
CA ASN A 22 -8.01 -0.52 10.72
C ASN A 22 -9.50 -0.13 10.78
N ARG A 23 -10.39 -0.87 10.11
CA ARG A 23 -11.80 -0.48 9.94
C ARG A 23 -12.72 -0.98 11.04
N GLU A 24 -12.45 -2.17 11.59
CA GLU A 24 -13.30 -2.78 12.61
C GLU A 24 -12.79 -2.47 14.01
N LEU A 25 -11.47 -2.53 14.21
CA LEU A 25 -10.86 -2.31 15.53
C LEU A 25 -10.37 -0.88 15.77
N GLY A 26 -10.49 -0.01 14.76
CA GLY A 26 -10.09 1.40 14.86
C GLY A 26 -8.58 1.62 15.06
N MET A 27 -7.75 0.64 14.74
CA MET A 27 -6.30 0.77 14.89
C MET A 27 -5.69 1.63 13.77
N THR A 28 -4.77 2.52 14.15
CA THR A 28 -3.93 3.21 13.17
C THR A 28 -2.85 2.26 12.68
N VAL A 29 -2.74 2.10 11.37
CA VAL A 29 -1.74 1.24 10.71
C VAL A 29 -0.89 2.08 9.78
N LEU A 30 0.43 2.05 9.97
CA LEU A 30 1.39 2.61 9.02
C LEU A 30 1.95 1.46 8.16
N LEU A 31 1.53 1.39 6.91
CA LEU A 31 2.04 0.43 5.93
C LEU A 31 3.23 1.03 5.18
N VAL A 32 4.35 0.31 5.15
CA VAL A 32 5.49 0.58 4.27
C VAL A 32 5.50 -0.49 3.19
N GLU A 33 5.31 -0.11 1.94
CA GLU A 33 5.09 -1.05 0.84
C GLU A 33 5.77 -0.60 -0.46
N GLN A 34 6.32 -1.55 -1.21
CA GLN A 34 6.91 -1.32 -2.53
C GLN A 34 5.95 -1.71 -3.66
N LYS A 35 5.05 -2.67 -3.43
CA LYS A 35 4.04 -3.11 -4.40
C LYS A 35 2.79 -2.25 -4.33
N LEU A 36 2.73 -1.24 -5.21
CA LEU A 36 1.62 -0.29 -5.27
C LEU A 36 0.22 -0.92 -5.37
N PRO A 37 -0.03 -2.03 -6.11
CA PRO A 37 -1.35 -2.65 -6.12
C PRO A 37 -1.83 -3.08 -4.72
N PHE A 38 -0.93 -3.53 -3.86
CA PHE A 38 -1.26 -3.90 -2.48
C PHE A 38 -1.57 -2.66 -1.63
N ALA A 39 -0.71 -1.65 -1.67
CA ALA A 39 -0.93 -0.39 -0.96
C ALA A 39 -2.27 0.27 -1.37
N ARG A 40 -2.59 0.28 -2.66
CA ARG A 40 -3.86 0.79 -3.19
C ARG A 40 -5.08 0.03 -2.69
N TRP A 41 -4.95 -1.26 -2.43
CA TRP A 41 -6.04 -2.10 -1.95
C TRP A 41 -6.35 -1.84 -0.46
N VAL A 42 -5.32 -1.68 0.37
CA VAL A 42 -5.51 -1.65 1.84
C VAL A 42 -5.47 -0.25 2.46
N ALA A 43 -4.75 0.70 1.86
CA ALA A 43 -4.55 2.03 2.46
C ALA A 43 -5.70 3.00 2.18
N GLN A 44 -5.76 4.12 2.93
CA GLN A 44 -6.69 5.24 2.68
C GLN A 44 -5.95 6.53 2.31
N GLN A 45 -4.72 6.67 2.78
CA GLN A 45 -3.82 7.80 2.54
C GLN A 45 -2.48 7.25 2.03
N PHE A 46 -1.72 8.07 1.32
CA PHE A 46 -0.36 7.75 0.92
C PHE A 46 0.62 8.86 1.31
N CYS A 47 1.88 8.48 1.46
CA CYS A 47 3.02 9.37 1.55
C CYS A 47 4.16 8.76 0.73
N ILE A 48 4.63 9.48 -0.28
CA ILE A 48 5.84 9.13 -1.03
C ILE A 48 7.03 9.81 -0.37
N ILE A 49 8.05 9.01 -0.05
CA ILE A 49 9.31 9.48 0.50
C ILE A 49 10.41 9.29 -0.54
N ASP A 50 11.09 10.38 -0.90
CA ASP A 50 12.32 10.36 -1.70
C ASP A 50 13.43 11.11 -0.96
N LYS A 51 14.63 10.52 -0.90
CA LYS A 51 15.81 11.04 -0.18
C LYS A 51 15.50 11.56 1.23
N GLY A 52 14.67 10.83 1.97
CA GLY A 52 14.30 11.15 3.35
C GLY A 52 13.30 12.31 3.49
N ARG A 53 12.65 12.75 2.40
CA ARG A 53 11.65 13.82 2.41
C ARG A 53 10.32 13.33 1.85
N ALA A 54 9.22 13.76 2.46
CA ALA A 54 7.89 13.58 1.89
C ALA A 54 7.75 14.47 0.64
N VAL A 55 7.60 13.84 -0.52
CA VAL A 55 7.53 14.54 -1.83
C VAL A 55 6.12 14.58 -2.40
N ALA A 56 5.23 13.70 -1.94
CA ALA A 56 3.80 13.73 -2.27
C ALA A 56 3.00 13.02 -1.16
N THR A 57 1.84 13.57 -0.80
CA THR A 57 0.90 12.98 0.15
C THR A 57 -0.53 13.22 -0.31
N GLY A 58 -1.48 12.40 0.14
CA GLY A 58 -2.90 12.58 -0.20
C GLY A 58 -3.75 11.34 0.02
N ALA A 59 -4.99 11.38 -0.45
CA ALA A 59 -5.83 10.18 -0.46
C ALA A 59 -5.25 9.14 -1.41
N ILE A 60 -5.37 7.85 -1.08
CA ILE A 60 -4.84 6.76 -1.92
C ILE A 60 -5.45 6.77 -3.34
N ALA A 61 -6.65 7.33 -3.48
CA ALA A 61 -7.34 7.52 -4.76
C ALA A 61 -6.63 8.52 -5.68
N ASP A 62 -5.90 9.49 -5.11
CA ASP A 62 -5.18 10.53 -5.86
C ASP A 62 -3.79 10.08 -6.30
N LEU A 63 -3.31 8.92 -5.80
CA LEU A 63 -2.07 8.31 -6.25
C LEU A 63 -2.25 7.89 -7.72
N ASN A 64 -1.79 8.69 -8.66
CA ASN A 64 -1.92 8.42 -10.10
C ASN A 64 -0.58 8.00 -10.72
N ASP A 65 -0.62 7.49 -11.95
CA ASP A 65 0.56 6.97 -12.63
C ASP A 65 1.63 8.05 -12.89
N ASN A 66 1.26 9.32 -13.01
CA ASN A 66 2.21 10.41 -13.17
C ASN A 66 3.04 10.59 -11.90
N LEU A 67 2.41 10.59 -10.72
CA LEU A 67 3.12 10.65 -9.43
C LEU A 67 4.04 9.44 -9.23
N VAL A 68 3.56 8.24 -9.60
CA VAL A 68 4.36 7.01 -9.50
C VAL A 68 5.59 7.09 -10.39
N ARG A 69 5.44 7.49 -11.66
CA ARG A 69 6.57 7.67 -12.60
C ARG A 69 7.51 8.80 -12.22
N GLN A 70 7.02 9.81 -11.50
CA GLN A 70 7.86 10.93 -11.08
C GLN A 70 8.78 10.56 -9.92
N TYR A 71 8.31 9.72 -8.99
CA TYR A 71 9.00 9.54 -7.71
C TYR A 71 9.38 8.08 -7.36
N LEU A 72 8.78 7.08 -8.00
CA LEU A 72 8.93 5.67 -7.62
C LEU A 72 9.52 4.78 -8.72
N THR A 73 9.80 5.31 -9.91
CA THR A 73 10.53 4.58 -10.97
C THR A 73 12.03 4.75 -10.80
N VAL A 74 12.74 3.63 -10.84
CA VAL A 74 14.21 3.52 -10.95
C VAL A 74 14.52 2.87 -12.29
#